data_AF-A0A9X4R6Y8-F1
#
_entry.id   AF-A0A9X4R6Y8-F1
#
_cell.length_a   1.000
_cell.length_b   1.000
_cell.length_c   1.000
_cell.angle_alpha   90.00
_cell.angle_beta   90.00
_cell.angle_gamma   90.00
#
_symmetry.space_group_name_H-M   'P 1'
#
loop_
_entity.id
_entity.type
_entity.pdbx_description
1 polymer ?
#
loop_
_entity_poly.entity_id
_entity_poly.type
_entity_poly.pdbx_seq_one_letter_code
_entity_poly.pdbx_strand_id
1 'polypeptide(L)'
;MADLFTLQGPLRDIRSYPAWTQDLVQARAPWRERVAQHGFFKRMRDARPGRLRIGALLVGAWPVVERLTQSMARNLLKVQFGRVPCRRAQARLIVSARHRGGR
;
A
#
# COMPACT_ATOMS: atom_id res chain seq x y z
N MET A 1 13.62 25.64 5.70
CA MET A 1 12.47 25.03 6.41
C MET A 1 11.71 24.23 5.37
N ALA A 2 11.63 22.91 5.48
CA ALA A 2 10.90 22.11 4.49
C ALA A 2 9.41 22.48 4.57
N ASP A 3 8.82 22.88 3.44
CA ASP A 3 7.42 23.25 3.36
C ASP A 3 6.54 22.11 3.88
N LEU A 4 5.68 22.41 4.85
CA LEU A 4 4.76 21.45 5.41
C LEU A 4 3.59 21.25 4.45
N PHE A 5 3.57 20.13 3.74
CA PHE A 5 2.43 19.77 2.91
C PHE A 5 1.19 19.50 3.77
N THR A 6 0.10 20.19 3.44
CA THR A 6 -1.24 19.92 3.96
C THR A 6 -2.14 19.53 2.80
N LEU A 7 -2.79 18.38 2.88
CA LEU A 7 -3.70 17.91 1.83
C LEU A 7 -4.89 18.87 1.72
N GLN A 8 -5.04 19.50 0.56
CA GLN A 8 -6.21 20.31 0.22
C GLN A 8 -6.96 19.59 -0.90
N GLY A 9 -8.10 18.98 -0.55
CA GLY A 9 -8.93 18.22 -1.50
C GLY A 9 -9.15 16.75 -1.12
N PRO A 10 -9.80 15.97 -2.01
CA PRO A 10 -10.13 14.58 -1.74
C PRO A 10 -8.89 13.67 -1.61
N LEU A 11 -8.90 12.77 -0.62
CA LEU A 11 -7.81 11.82 -0.35
C LEU A 11 -7.47 10.89 -1.52
N ARG A 12 -8.47 10.53 -2.35
CA ARG A 12 -8.31 9.59 -3.46
C ARG A 12 -7.99 10.26 -4.80
N ASP A 13 -7.97 11.60 -4.85
CA ASP A 13 -7.62 12.33 -6.06
C ASP A 13 -6.12 12.66 -6.06
N ILE A 14 -5.40 12.21 -7.09
CA ILE A 14 -3.97 12.46 -7.26
C ILE A 14 -3.65 13.95 -7.44
N ARG A 15 -4.62 14.74 -7.92
CA ARG A 15 -4.49 16.18 -8.11
C ARG A 15 -4.43 16.97 -6.80
N SER A 16 -4.89 16.37 -5.70
CA SER A 16 -4.77 16.94 -4.35
C SER A 16 -3.32 16.93 -3.82
N TYR A 17 -2.39 16.29 -4.53
CA TYR A 17 -0.99 16.12 -4.13
C TYR A 17 -0.03 16.97 -4.98
N PRO A 18 1.17 17.30 -4.48
CA PRO A 18 2.14 18.12 -5.21
C PRO A 18 2.55 17.49 -6.56
N ALA A 19 2.94 18.32 -7.53
CA ALA A 19 3.31 17.89 -8.89
C ALA A 19 4.31 16.72 -8.91
N TRP A 20 5.37 16.79 -8.09
CA TRP A 20 6.38 15.71 -8.01
C TRP A 20 5.78 14.35 -7.60
N THR A 21 4.70 14.34 -6.80
CA THR A 21 3.99 13.10 -6.45
C THR A 21 3.16 12.59 -7.62
N GLN A 22 2.55 13.49 -8.39
CA GLN A 22 1.80 13.14 -9.60
C GLN A 22 2.74 12.52 -10.65
N ASP A 23 3.90 13.14 -10.88
CA ASP A 23 4.94 12.65 -11.79
C ASP A 23 5.43 11.26 -11.36
N LEU A 24 5.69 11.07 -10.06
CA LEU A 24 6.11 9.78 -9.50
C LEU A 24 5.07 8.67 -9.74
N VAL A 25 3.77 9.00 -9.59
CA VAL A 25 2.69 8.04 -9.85
C VAL A 25 2.57 7.74 -11.34
N GLN A 26 2.65 8.75 -12.21
CA GLN A 26 2.59 8.58 -13.66
C GLN A 26 3.75 7.73 -14.18
N ALA A 27 4.98 8.00 -13.73
CA ALA A 27 6.16 7.23 -14.13
C ALA A 27 6.06 5.74 -13.80
N ARG A 28 5.27 5.37 -12.79
CA ARG A 28 5.06 3.97 -12.37
C ARG A 28 3.77 3.34 -12.90
N ALA A 29 2.92 4.12 -13.57
CA ALA A 29 1.63 3.65 -14.07
C ALA A 29 1.74 2.40 -14.99
N PRO A 30 2.69 2.33 -15.95
CA PRO A 30 2.81 1.14 -16.82
C PRO A 30 3.13 -0.14 -16.04
N TRP A 31 3.99 -0.05 -15.01
CA TRP A 31 4.35 -1.19 -14.18
C TRP A 31 3.19 -1.66 -13.31
N ARG A 32 2.45 -0.72 -12.71
CA ARG A 32 1.22 -1.01 -11.97
C ARG A 32 0.20 -1.72 -12.86
N GLU A 33 0.03 -1.24 -14.09
CA GLU A 33 -0.95 -1.78 -15.03
C GLU A 33 -0.59 -3.20 -15.47
N ARG A 34 0.69 -3.47 -15.76
CA ARG A 34 1.19 -4.83 -16.06
C ARG A 34 0.87 -5.84 -14.97
N VAL A 35 0.98 -5.45 -13.70
CA VAL A 35 0.64 -6.32 -12.56
C VAL A 35 -0.87 -6.44 -12.40
N ALA A 36 -1.59 -5.32 -12.39
CA ALA A 36 -3.03 -5.29 -12.15
C ALA A 36 -3.84 -6.01 -13.24
N GLN A 37 -3.41 -5.90 -14.49
CA GLN A 37 -4.07 -6.53 -15.64
C GLN A 37 -3.44 -7.86 -16.03
N HIS A 38 -2.55 -8.41 -15.20
CA HIS A 38 -1.88 -9.66 -15.48
C HIS A 38 -2.89 -10.77 -15.76
N GLY A 39 -2.72 -11.50 -16.87
CA GLY A 39 -3.70 -12.49 -17.34
C GLY A 39 -4.01 -13.61 -16.36
N PHE A 40 -3.14 -13.81 -15.36
CA PHE A 40 -3.43 -14.69 -14.23
C PHE A 40 -4.64 -14.24 -13.40
N PHE A 41 -4.77 -12.95 -13.07
CA PHE A 41 -5.93 -12.43 -12.34
C PHE A 41 -7.22 -12.56 -13.15
N LYS A 42 -7.16 -12.36 -14.47
CA LYS A 42 -8.29 -12.60 -15.38
C LYS A 42 -8.74 -14.07 -15.33
N ARG A 43 -7.80 -15.01 -15.44
CA ARG A 43 -8.11 -16.45 -15.33
C ARG A 43 -8.63 -16.87 -13.96
N MET A 44 -8.14 -16.24 -12.88
CA MET A 44 -8.68 -16.48 -11.54
C MET A 44 -10.13 -16.02 -11.41
N ARG A 45 -10.47 -14.83 -11.92
CA ARG A 45 -11.84 -14.33 -11.99
C ARG A 45 -12.75 -15.31 -12.75
N ASP A 46 -12.27 -15.85 -13.86
CA ASP A 46 -13.05 -16.76 -14.71
C ASP A 46 -13.02 -18.23 -14.24
N ALA A 47 -12.53 -18.50 -13.01
CA ALA A 47 -12.39 -19.84 -12.42
C ALA A 47 -11.59 -20.87 -13.25
N ARG A 48 -10.71 -20.39 -14.15
CA ARG A 48 -9.80 -21.20 -14.98
C ARG A 48 -8.30 -21.08 -14.63
N PRO A 49 -7.87 -20.82 -13.38
CA PRO A 49 -6.45 -20.92 -13.03
C PRO A 49 -6.16 -22.40 -12.76
N GLY A 50 -5.53 -23.12 -13.69
CA GLY A 50 -5.19 -24.55 -13.46
C GLY A 50 -4.61 -24.79 -12.05
N ARG A 51 -5.03 -25.86 -11.35
CA ARG A 51 -4.82 -26.07 -9.90
C ARG A 51 -3.38 -25.84 -9.41
N LEU A 52 -2.38 -26.29 -10.17
CA LEU A 52 -0.96 -26.09 -9.85
C LEU A 52 -0.55 -24.60 -9.75
N ARG A 53 -1.20 -23.72 -10.50
CA ARG A 53 -0.90 -22.28 -10.52
C ARG A 53 -1.50 -21.52 -9.35
N ILE A 54 -2.61 -21.99 -8.78
CA ILE A 54 -3.17 -21.43 -7.54
C ILE A 54 -2.27 -21.77 -6.36
N GLY A 55 -1.85 -23.03 -6.25
CA GLY A 55 -0.96 -23.49 -5.17
C GLY A 55 0.33 -22.69 -5.11
N ALA A 56 0.99 -22.50 -6.26
CA ALA A 56 2.21 -21.68 -6.35
C ALA A 56 1.98 -20.22 -5.94
N LEU A 57 0.84 -19.62 -6.33
CA LEU A 57 0.48 -18.27 -5.89
C LEU A 57 0.32 -18.21 -4.37
N LEU A 58 -0.47 -19.10 -3.78
CA LEU A 58 -0.78 -19.06 -2.36
C LEU A 58 0.48 -19.26 -1.51
N VAL A 59 1.32 -20.24 -1.88
CA VAL A 59 2.60 -20.48 -1.20
C VAL A 59 3.54 -19.29 -1.36
N GLY A 60 3.62 -18.69 -2.56
CA GLY A 60 4.48 -17.54 -2.82
C GLY A 60 4.01 -16.24 -2.15
N ALA A 61 2.69 -16.03 -2.03
CA ALA A 61 2.11 -14.84 -1.44
C ALA A 61 2.04 -14.92 0.10
N TRP A 62 1.98 -16.13 0.67
CA TRP A 62 1.83 -16.35 2.10
C TRP A 62 2.84 -15.56 2.97
N PRO A 63 4.16 -15.58 2.67
CA PRO A 63 5.14 -14.83 3.46
C PRO A 63 4.89 -13.32 3.47
N VAL A 64 4.32 -12.77 2.38
CA VAL A 64 4.01 -11.34 2.28
C VAL A 64 2.81 -10.98 3.15
N VAL A 65 1.77 -11.81 3.10
CA VAL A 65 0.56 -11.64 3.92
C VAL A 65 0.91 -11.73 5.40
N GLU A 66 1.69 -12.74 5.80
CA GLU A 66 2.12 -12.95 7.18
C GLU A 66 2.97 -11.78 7.71
N ARG A 67 3.91 -11.30 6.89
CA ARG A 67 4.87 -10.25 7.30
C ARG A 67 4.29 -8.83 7.22
N LEU A 68 3.08 -8.65 6.69
CA LEU A 68 2.48 -7.32 6.49
C LEU A 68 2.41 -6.54 7.81
N THR A 69 1.84 -7.15 8.85
CA THR A 69 1.69 -6.53 10.19
C THR A 69 3.04 -6.30 10.85
N GLN A 70 3.98 -7.24 10.69
CA GLN A 70 5.35 -7.09 11.22
C GLN A 70 6.12 -5.96 10.53
N SER A 71 5.91 -5.75 9.22
CA SER A 71 6.46 -4.62 8.48
C SER A 71 5.92 -3.28 9.02
N MET A 72 4.60 -3.21 9.27
CA MET A 72 3.99 -2.04 9.89
C MET A 72 4.53 -1.77 11.31
N ALA A 73 4.72 -2.82 12.12
CA ALA A 73 5.33 -2.69 13.45
C ALA A 73 6.77 -2.15 13.37
N ARG A 74 7.59 -2.64 12.44
CA ARG A 74 8.95 -2.10 12.21
C ARG A 74 8.93 -0.63 11.77
N ASN A 75 7.92 -0.21 11.01
CA ASN A 75 7.77 1.19 10.66
C ASN A 75 7.38 2.08 11.84
N LEU A 76 6.67 1.55 12.85
CA LEU A 76 6.41 2.28 14.11
C LEU A 76 7.70 2.56 14.89
N LEU A 77 8.64 1.62 14.91
CA LEU A 77 9.94 1.81 15.58
C LEU A 77 10.75 2.94 14.95
N LYS A 78 10.50 3.28 13.67
CA LYS A 78 11.13 4.41 12.97
C LYS A 78 10.49 5.76 13.32
N VAL A 79 9.34 5.77 13.99
CA VAL A 79 8.68 7.00 14.42
C VAL A 79 9.28 7.42 15.77
N GLN A 80 10.23 8.37 15.75
CA GLN A 80 10.54 9.13 16.95
C GLN A 80 9.35 10.04 17.25
N PHE A 81 8.67 9.78 18.37
CA PHE A 81 7.56 10.62 18.83
C PHE A 81 8.04 12.07 18.99
N GLY A 82 7.35 13.01 18.33
CA GLY A 82 7.52 14.46 18.57
C GLY A 82 8.19 15.28 17.47
N ARG A 83 8.94 14.69 16.53
CA ARG A 83 9.81 15.49 15.63
C ARG A 83 9.17 16.00 14.33
N VAL A 84 8.20 15.29 13.74
CA VAL A 84 7.57 15.68 12.45
C VAL A 84 6.08 15.31 12.41
N PRO A 85 5.16 16.23 12.02
CA PRO A 85 3.72 15.96 11.95
C PRO A 85 3.35 14.73 11.12
N CYS A 86 4.02 14.50 9.98
CA CYS A 86 3.74 13.35 9.11
C CYS A 86 4.01 11.99 9.80
N ARG A 87 5.06 11.89 10.62
CA ARG A 87 5.39 10.66 11.37
C ARG A 87 4.36 10.37 12.46
N ARG A 88 3.80 11.41 13.07
CA ARG A 88 2.69 11.28 14.02
C ARG A 88 1.41 10.80 13.33
N ALA A 89 1.10 11.33 12.15
CA ALA A 89 -0.03 10.87 11.34
C ALA A 89 0.13 9.40 10.92
N GLN A 90 1.35 8.99 10.51
CA GLN A 90 1.67 7.60 10.18
C GLN A 90 1.45 6.65 11.37
N ALA A 91 1.96 6.99 12.56
CA ALA A 91 1.77 6.17 13.75
C ALA A 91 0.28 6.00 14.10
N ARG A 92 -0.50 7.09 14.05
CA ARG A 92 -1.96 7.03 14.29
C ARG A 92 -2.68 6.14 13.29
N LEU A 93 -2.34 6.21 12.00
CA LEU A 93 -2.93 5.35 10.98
C LEU A 93 -2.68 3.88 11.29
N ILE A 94 -1.43 3.50 11.56
CA ILE A 94 -1.04 2.10 11.82
C ILE A 94 -1.76 1.56 13.07
N VAL A 95 -1.83 2.35 14.15
CA VAL A 95 -2.55 1.95 15.37
C VAL A 95 -4.07 1.83 15.10
N SER A 96 -4.66 2.78 14.37
CA SER A 96 -6.11 2.75 14.04
C SER A 96 -6.51 1.60 13.10
N ALA A 97 -5.59 1.15 12.24
CA ALA A 97 -5.81 0.01 11.34
C ALA A 97 -5.88 -1.31 12.13
N ARG A 98 -5.11 -1.44 13.21
CA ARG A 98 -5.15 -2.62 14.10
C ARG A 98 -6.50 -2.79 14.80
N HIS A 99 -7.13 -1.69 15.22
CA HIS A 99 -8.43 -1.75 15.91
C HIS A 99 -9.61 -2.07 14.98
N ARG A 100 -9.48 -1.90 13.66
CA ARG A 100 -10.55 -2.16 12.69
C ARG A 100 -10.56 -3.58 12.09
N GLY A 101 -9.49 -4.36 12.26
CA GLY A 101 -9.37 -5.73 11.73
C GLY A 101 -9.74 -6.86 12.71
N GLY A 102 -10.36 -6.54 13.85
CA GLY A 102 -10.67 -7.48 14.94
C GLY A 102 -12.16 -7.65 15.22
N ARG A 103 -13.02 -7.65 14.19
CA ARG A 103 -14.42 -8.06 14.27
C ARG A 103 -14.69 -9.11 13.21
#